data_AF-A0A2V3W9L3-F1
#
_entry.id   AF-A0A2V3W9L3-F1
#
_cell.length_a   1.000
_cell.length_b   1.000
_cell.length_c   1.000
_cell.angle_alpha   90.00
_cell.angle_beta   90.00
_cell.angle_gamma   90.00
#
_symmetry.space_group_name_H-M   'P 1'
#
loop_
_entity.id
_entity.type
_entity.pdbx_description
1 polymer ?
#
loop_
_entity_poly.entity_id
_entity_poly.type
_entity_poly.pdbx_seq_one_letter_code
_entity_poly.pdbx_strand_id
1 'polypeptide(L)'
;MKNFVFTGLILLFSVTASAQVYKWVDEHGKTQYTDLPPPPGAARDGQRLNIKPVPAPANNEASKSKNPADERLEFNKRQEQRKEEETKQLAKAEENKKKCIDAQGQVRLYTDSPRLTVPDGSGGIAYVDDDVRQKKIAEANKAVAAFCK
;
A
#
# COMPACT_ATOMS: atom_id res chain seq x y z
N MET A 1 52.58 41.07 -40.56
CA MET A 1 51.32 41.67 -40.02
C MET A 1 50.14 41.38 -40.95
N LYS A 2 49.78 40.11 -41.14
CA LYS A 2 48.68 39.71 -42.04
C LYS A 2 47.78 38.61 -41.47
N ASN A 3 47.91 38.34 -40.16
CA ASN A 3 47.14 37.31 -39.46
C ASN A 3 46.29 37.87 -38.31
N PHE A 4 46.46 39.15 -37.95
CA PHE A 4 45.69 39.82 -36.89
C PHE A 4 44.43 40.55 -37.40
N VAL A 5 44.30 40.74 -38.71
CA VAL A 5 43.10 41.34 -39.32
C VAL A 5 41.99 40.29 -39.53
N PHE A 6 42.35 39.01 -39.62
CA PHE A 6 41.39 37.91 -39.84
C PHE A 6 40.63 37.48 -38.58
N THR A 7 41.17 37.73 -37.38
CA THR A 7 40.53 37.36 -36.11
C THR A 7 39.48 38.37 -35.62
N GLY A 8 39.47 39.59 -36.16
CA GLY A 8 38.50 40.63 -35.79
C GLY A 8 37.17 40.58 -36.57
N LEU A 9 37.15 39.96 -37.75
CA LEU A 9 35.98 39.99 -38.64
C LEU A 9 34.92 38.91 -38.33
N ILE A 10 35.27 37.89 -37.54
CA ILE A 10 34.37 36.75 -37.26
C ILE A 10 33.39 37.07 -36.11
N LEU A 11 33.61 38.14 -35.34
CA LEU A 11 32.81 38.44 -34.14
C LEU A 11 31.46 39.14 -34.41
N LEU A 12 31.09 39.42 -35.67
CA LEU A 12 29.91 40.21 -36.02
C LEU A 12 28.68 39.40 -36.46
N PHE A 13 28.74 38.06 -36.47
CA PHE A 13 27.60 37.19 -36.80
C PHE A 13 26.98 36.55 -35.55
N SER A 14 26.62 37.36 -34.56
CA SER A 14 25.71 36.92 -33.49
C SER A 14 24.27 36.95 -34.02
N VAL A 15 23.84 35.87 -34.67
CA VAL A 15 22.43 35.67 -35.04
C VAL A 15 21.61 35.63 -33.74
N THR A 16 20.77 36.64 -33.54
CA THR A 16 19.79 36.67 -32.45
C THR A 16 18.70 35.65 -32.76
N ALA A 17 18.81 34.45 -32.18
CA ALA A 17 17.76 33.44 -32.29
C ALA A 17 16.53 33.89 -31.48
N SER A 18 15.53 34.47 -32.14
CA SER A 18 14.22 34.73 -31.53
C SER A 18 13.38 33.47 -31.61
N ALA A 19 13.16 32.77 -30.49
CA ALA A 19 12.22 31.65 -30.43
C ALA A 19 10.78 32.20 -30.53
N GLN A 20 10.09 31.88 -31.62
CA GLN A 20 8.71 32.29 -31.88
C GLN A 20 7.87 31.04 -32.13
N VAL A 21 6.80 30.84 -31.35
CA VAL A 21 5.90 29.69 -31.52
C VAL A 21 4.71 30.12 -32.37
N TYR A 22 4.42 29.35 -33.42
CA TYR A 22 3.31 29.57 -34.34
C TYR A 22 2.23 28.50 -34.13
N LYS A 23 0.96 28.92 -34.15
CA LYS A 23 -0.20 28.01 -34.17
C LYS A 23 -0.92 28.14 -35.50
N TRP A 24 -1.09 27.04 -36.21
CA TRP A 24 -1.81 26.99 -37.48
C TRP A 24 -2.63 25.70 -37.59
N VAL A 25 -3.53 25.65 -38.59
CA VAL A 25 -4.40 24.49 -38.84
C VAL A 25 -4.00 23.89 -40.19
N ASP A 26 -3.72 22.60 -40.20
CA ASP A 26 -3.38 21.87 -41.42
C ASP A 26 -4.62 21.55 -42.28
N GLU A 27 -4.40 21.06 -43.50
CA GLU A 27 -5.47 20.74 -44.46
C GLU A 27 -6.48 19.71 -43.93
N HIS A 28 -6.11 18.92 -42.93
CA HIS A 28 -6.96 17.91 -42.30
C HIS A 28 -7.69 18.46 -41.06
N GLY A 29 -7.62 19.77 -40.81
CA GLY A 29 -8.29 20.43 -39.69
C GLY A 29 -7.61 20.22 -38.34
N LYS A 30 -6.39 19.66 -38.29
CA LYS A 30 -5.65 19.50 -37.03
C LYS A 30 -4.84 20.75 -36.72
N THR A 31 -4.87 21.14 -35.44
CA THR A 31 -4.08 22.26 -34.93
C THR A 31 -2.65 21.83 -34.68
N GLN A 32 -1.70 22.52 -35.30
CA GLN A 32 -0.26 22.27 -35.16
C GLN A 32 0.43 23.45 -34.48
N TYR A 33 1.46 23.15 -33.68
CA TYR A 33 2.34 24.12 -33.03
C TYR A 33 3.77 23.88 -33.50
N THR A 34 4.44 24.93 -33.98
CA THR A 34 5.78 24.82 -34.55
C THR A 34 6.59 26.09 -34.29
N ASP A 35 7.90 25.95 -34.24
CA ASP A 35 8.84 27.06 -34.09
C ASP A 35 9.17 27.76 -35.43
N LEU A 36 8.68 27.20 -36.54
CA LEU A 36 8.86 27.74 -37.89
C LEU A 36 7.54 28.35 -38.42
N PRO A 37 7.58 29.33 -39.32
CA PRO A 37 6.37 29.87 -39.94
C PRO A 37 5.60 28.76 -40.70
N PRO A 38 4.26 28.86 -40.78
CA PRO A 38 3.44 27.85 -41.44
C PRO A 38 3.81 27.71 -42.93
N PRO A 39 3.82 26.47 -43.47
CA PRO A 39 4.15 26.24 -44.89
C PRO A 39 3.04 26.74 -45.83
N PRO A 40 3.36 27.04 -47.11
CA PRO A 40 2.38 27.40 -48.12
C PRO A 40 1.47 26.20 -48.39
N GLY A 41 0.25 26.23 -47.83
CA GLY A 41 -0.69 25.09 -47.75
C GLY A 41 -1.47 25.04 -46.42
N ALA A 42 -1.12 25.87 -45.43
CA ALA A 42 -1.93 26.03 -44.23
C ALA A 42 -3.33 26.58 -44.57
N ALA A 43 -4.38 25.93 -44.05
CA ALA A 43 -5.77 26.28 -44.35
C ALA A 43 -6.20 27.63 -43.75
N ARG A 44 -5.44 28.15 -42.77
CA ARG A 44 -5.62 29.49 -42.17
C ARG A 44 -4.27 30.09 -41.80
N ASP A 45 -4.17 31.42 -41.95
CA ASP A 45 -2.97 32.19 -41.58
C ASP A 45 -2.58 31.92 -40.12
N GLY A 46 -1.33 31.48 -39.92
CA GLY A 46 -0.82 31.10 -38.61
C GLY A 46 -0.68 32.31 -37.68
N GLN A 47 -1.23 32.18 -36.47
CA GLN A 47 -1.11 33.21 -35.45
C GLN A 47 0.20 33.03 -34.67
N ARG A 48 1.01 34.10 -34.59
CA ARG A 48 2.15 34.16 -33.67
C ARG A 48 1.66 34.12 -32.23
N LEU A 49 2.10 33.13 -31.46
CA LEU A 49 1.79 33.04 -30.05
C LEU A 49 2.84 33.79 -29.24
N ASN A 50 2.40 34.85 -28.55
CA ASN A 50 3.23 35.53 -27.56
C ASN A 50 3.08 34.82 -26.21
N ILE A 51 3.89 33.79 -25.98
CA ILE A 51 3.88 33.02 -24.73
C ILE A 51 4.66 33.81 -23.69
N LYS A 52 3.95 34.48 -22.78
CA LYS A 52 4.57 35.09 -21.60
C LYS A 52 4.91 33.97 -20.59
N PRO A 53 6.12 33.96 -20.00
CA PRO A 53 6.40 33.04 -18.91
C PRO A 53 5.41 33.33 -17.78
N VAL A 54 4.61 32.33 -17.43
CA VAL A 54 3.77 32.38 -16.24
C VAL A 54 4.72 32.29 -15.05
N PRO A 55 4.72 33.24 -14.10
CA PRO A 55 5.51 33.10 -12.88
C PRO A 55 5.08 31.81 -12.19
N ALA A 56 6.07 31.03 -11.73
CA ALA A 56 5.80 29.78 -11.01
C ALA A 56 4.73 30.05 -9.93
N PRO A 57 3.70 29.19 -9.80
CA PRO A 57 2.70 29.37 -8.76
C PRO A 57 3.45 29.46 -7.44
N ALA A 58 3.30 30.59 -6.75
CA ALA A 58 3.73 30.72 -5.37
C ALA A 58 2.92 29.66 -4.62
N ASN A 59 3.59 28.55 -4.29
CA ASN A 59 3.00 27.40 -3.63
C ASN A 59 2.68 27.83 -2.18
N ASN A 60 1.60 28.60 -2.03
CA ASN A 60 0.96 28.97 -0.78
C ASN A 60 -0.15 27.97 -0.45
N GLU A 61 0.09 26.70 -0.72
CA GLU A 61 -0.46 25.68 0.15
C GLU A 61 0.70 25.11 0.92
N ALA A 62 0.70 25.39 2.21
CA ALA A 62 1.54 24.74 3.18
C ALA A 62 1.30 23.22 3.04
N SER A 63 2.10 22.57 2.20
CA SER A 63 2.50 21.20 2.42
C SER A 63 3.08 21.22 3.82
N LYS A 64 2.28 20.79 4.80
CA LYS A 64 2.74 20.43 6.12
C LYS A 64 3.73 19.30 5.87
N SER A 65 4.96 19.67 5.54
CA SER A 65 6.09 18.78 5.40
C SER A 65 6.21 18.11 6.76
N LYS A 66 5.60 16.93 6.89
CA LYS A 66 5.77 16.10 8.08
C LYS A 66 7.27 16.00 8.27
N ASN A 67 7.76 16.35 9.46
CA ASN A 67 9.17 16.27 9.74
C ASN A 67 9.61 14.82 9.45
N PRO A 68 10.70 14.57 8.69
CA PRO A 68 11.18 13.20 8.46
C PRO A 68 11.42 12.40 9.76
N ALA A 69 11.61 13.09 10.89
CA ALA A 69 11.61 12.47 12.22
C ALA A 69 10.22 11.90 12.60
N ASP A 70 9.13 12.64 12.35
CA ASP A 70 7.76 12.20 12.65
C ASP A 70 7.37 11.01 11.78
N GLU A 71 7.75 11.01 10.50
CA GLU A 71 7.47 9.89 9.58
C GLU A 71 8.19 8.59 10.00
N ARG A 72 9.44 8.70 10.46
CA ARG A 72 10.20 7.56 11.01
C ARG A 72 9.55 7.04 12.30
N LEU A 73 9.09 7.92 13.19
CA LEU A 73 8.38 7.53 14.40
C LEU A 73 7.06 6.81 14.09
N GLU A 74 6.27 7.34 13.14
CA GLU A 74 5.03 6.66 12.69
C GLU A 74 5.32 5.29 12.06
N PHE A 75 6.37 5.18 11.25
CA PHE A 75 6.79 3.91 10.65
C PHE A 75 7.20 2.89 11.71
N ASN A 76 8.03 3.29 12.68
CA ASN A 76 8.47 2.41 13.77
C ASN A 76 7.28 1.94 14.61
N LYS A 77 6.36 2.84 14.97
CA LYS A 77 5.12 2.47 15.68
C LYS A 77 4.29 1.43 14.90
N ARG A 78 4.14 1.60 13.58
CA ARG A 78 3.44 0.60 12.74
C ARG A 78 4.16 -0.75 12.71
N GLN A 79 5.49 -0.77 12.68
CA GLN A 79 6.28 -2.00 12.73
C GLN A 79 6.10 -2.71 14.07
N GLU A 80 6.19 -1.97 15.17
CA GLU A 80 5.99 -2.50 16.52
C GLU A 80 4.58 -3.06 16.71
N GLN A 81 3.55 -2.33 16.27
CA GLN A 81 2.16 -2.80 16.30
C GLN A 81 1.97 -4.10 15.52
N ARG A 82 2.52 -4.20 14.30
CA ARG A 82 2.43 -5.45 13.53
C ARG A 82 3.14 -6.61 14.21
N LYS A 83 4.33 -6.39 14.77
CA LYS A 83 5.05 -7.43 15.53
C LYS A 83 4.26 -7.86 16.77
N GLU A 84 3.67 -6.91 17.50
CA GLU A 84 2.84 -7.20 18.67
C GLU A 84 1.57 -7.96 18.28
N GLU A 85 0.93 -7.59 17.18
CA GLU A 85 -0.22 -8.33 16.64
C GLU A 85 0.18 -9.73 16.19
N GLU A 86 1.27 -9.89 15.44
CA GLU A 86 1.78 -11.19 14.99
C GLU A 86 2.09 -12.11 16.18
N THR A 87 2.81 -11.61 17.19
CA THR A 87 3.11 -12.37 18.41
C THR A 87 1.85 -12.75 19.18
N LYS A 88 0.86 -11.86 19.29
CA LYS A 88 -0.45 -12.17 19.88
C LYS A 88 -1.21 -13.23 19.07
N GLN A 89 -1.17 -13.16 17.74
CA GLN A 89 -1.83 -14.14 16.88
C GLN A 89 -1.16 -15.51 16.99
N LEU A 90 0.18 -15.56 17.00
CA LEU A 90 0.93 -16.80 17.20
C LEU A 90 0.65 -17.42 18.57
N ALA A 91 0.65 -16.62 19.64
CA ALA A 91 0.31 -17.08 20.98
C ALA A 91 -1.12 -17.64 21.05
N LYS A 92 -2.10 -16.95 20.44
CA LYS A 92 -3.49 -17.44 20.35
C LYS A 92 -3.60 -18.72 19.53
N ALA A 93 -2.86 -18.83 18.44
CA ALA A 93 -2.84 -20.05 17.62
C ALA A 93 -2.27 -21.24 18.39
N GLU A 94 -1.20 -21.04 19.15
CA GLU A 94 -0.62 -22.08 20.01
C GLU A 94 -1.58 -22.48 21.15
N GLU A 95 -2.23 -21.51 21.79
CA GLU A 95 -3.25 -21.76 22.80
C GLU A 95 -4.43 -22.56 22.23
N ASN A 96 -4.93 -22.18 21.06
CA ASN A 96 -6.01 -22.90 20.38
C ASN A 96 -5.60 -24.32 20.00
N LYS A 97 -4.35 -24.53 19.57
CA LYS A 97 -3.81 -25.87 19.30
C LYS A 97 -3.84 -26.74 20.56
N LYS A 98 -3.43 -26.22 21.71
CA LYS A 98 -3.48 -26.94 23.00
C LYS A 98 -4.92 -27.29 23.36
N LYS A 99 -5.82 -26.31 23.31
CA LYS A 99 -7.26 -26.52 23.54
C LYS A 99 -7.88 -27.56 22.61
N CYS A 100 -7.45 -27.58 21.35
CA CYS A 100 -7.89 -28.58 20.38
C CYS A 100 -7.48 -30.01 20.80
N ILE A 101 -6.21 -30.19 21.16
CA ILE A 101 -5.67 -31.49 21.61
C ILE A 101 -6.42 -31.95 22.86
N ASP A 102 -6.64 -31.05 23.83
CA ASP A 102 -7.36 -31.35 25.06
C ASP A 102 -8.82 -31.75 24.78
N ALA A 103 -9.51 -31.01 23.89
CA ALA A 103 -10.89 -31.30 23.52
C ALA A 103 -11.01 -32.64 22.80
N GLN A 104 -10.11 -32.96 21.87
CA GLN A 104 -10.05 -34.28 21.22
C GLN A 104 -9.79 -35.39 22.24
N GLY A 105 -8.88 -35.16 23.19
CA GLY A 105 -8.59 -36.07 24.30
C GLY A 105 -9.83 -36.33 25.17
N GLN A 106 -10.62 -35.30 25.45
CA GLN A 106 -11.89 -35.44 26.18
C GLN A 106 -12.91 -36.27 25.41
N VAL A 107 -13.13 -35.98 24.12
CA VAL A 107 -14.03 -36.80 23.28
C VAL A 107 -13.62 -38.27 23.34
N ARG A 108 -12.32 -38.54 23.18
CA ARG A 108 -11.78 -39.89 23.25
C ARG A 108 -11.98 -40.53 24.62
N LEU A 109 -11.69 -39.81 25.71
CA LEU A 109 -11.86 -40.30 27.08
C LEU A 109 -13.31 -40.74 27.34
N TYR A 110 -14.29 -39.91 26.98
CA TYR A 110 -15.71 -40.20 27.20
C TYR A 110 -16.30 -41.21 26.20
N THR A 111 -15.68 -41.41 25.04
CA THR A 111 -16.16 -42.38 24.04
C THR A 111 -15.54 -43.77 24.24
N ASP A 112 -14.23 -43.84 24.47
CA ASP A 112 -13.48 -45.10 24.51
C ASP A 112 -13.52 -45.79 25.87
N SER A 113 -13.88 -45.08 26.95
CA SER A 113 -13.79 -45.58 28.33
C SER A 113 -15.17 -45.95 28.89
N PRO A 114 -15.55 -47.25 28.96
CA PRO A 114 -16.91 -47.67 29.34
C PRO A 114 -17.23 -47.36 30.80
N ARG A 115 -16.23 -47.48 31.70
CA ARG A 115 -16.35 -47.11 33.11
C ARG A 115 -15.42 -45.94 33.39
N LEU A 116 -16.02 -44.80 33.72
CA LEU A 116 -15.29 -43.57 34.03
C LEU A 116 -15.82 -43.03 35.36
N THR A 117 -14.89 -42.61 36.21
CA THR A 117 -15.20 -41.96 37.46
C THR A 117 -14.46 -40.62 37.54
N VAL A 118 -15.11 -39.60 38.07
CA VAL A 118 -14.57 -38.24 38.16
C VAL A 118 -14.71 -37.72 39.59
N PRO A 119 -13.77 -36.87 40.07
CA PRO A 119 -13.92 -36.23 41.37
C PRO A 119 -15.21 -35.41 41.44
N ASP A 120 -15.97 -35.54 42.53
CA ASP A 120 -17.25 -34.83 42.73
C ASP A 120 -17.07 -33.40 43.29
N GLY A 121 -15.82 -33.00 43.57
CA GLY A 121 -15.48 -31.70 44.16
C GLY A 121 -15.62 -31.63 45.70
N SER A 122 -16.18 -32.65 46.33
CA SER A 122 -16.32 -32.77 47.80
C SER A 122 -15.30 -33.73 48.42
N GLY A 123 -14.29 -34.13 47.64
CA GLY A 123 -13.29 -35.13 48.02
C GLY A 123 -13.74 -36.57 47.76
N GLY A 124 -14.92 -36.77 47.17
CA GLY A 124 -15.43 -38.06 46.73
C GLY A 124 -15.19 -38.32 45.24
N ILE A 125 -15.69 -39.46 44.77
CA ILE A 125 -15.62 -39.87 43.38
C ILE A 125 -17.04 -40.22 42.91
N ALA A 126 -17.46 -39.62 41.80
CA ALA A 126 -18.74 -39.88 41.14
C ALA A 126 -18.55 -40.73 39.89
N TYR A 127 -19.49 -41.64 39.66
CA TYR A 127 -19.55 -42.41 38.41
C TYR A 127 -20.13 -41.55 37.28
N VAL A 128 -19.56 -41.65 36.09
CA VAL A 128 -20.07 -40.99 34.89
C VAL A 128 -21.14 -41.88 34.26
N ASP A 129 -22.40 -41.54 34.49
CA ASP A 129 -23.55 -42.14 33.81
C ASP A 129 -23.64 -41.71 32.32
N ASP A 130 -24.57 -42.31 31.59
CA ASP A 130 -24.72 -42.10 30.16
C ASP A 130 -25.17 -40.67 29.81
N ASP A 131 -26.02 -40.04 30.62
CA ASP A 131 -26.49 -38.67 30.37
C ASP A 131 -25.35 -37.67 30.56
N VAL A 132 -24.59 -37.82 31.64
CA VAL A 132 -23.40 -37.01 31.91
C VAL A 132 -22.36 -37.22 30.82
N ARG A 133 -22.16 -38.47 30.37
CA ARG A 133 -21.25 -38.80 29.26
C ARG A 133 -21.65 -38.08 27.97
N GLN A 134 -22.91 -38.20 27.54
CA GLN A 134 -23.37 -37.55 26.30
C GLN A 134 -23.24 -36.03 26.39
N LYS A 135 -23.55 -35.44 27.54
CA LYS A 135 -23.34 -34.01 27.77
C LYS A 135 -21.87 -33.62 27.64
N LYS A 136 -20.95 -34.39 28.24
CA LYS A 136 -19.51 -34.14 28.16
C LYS A 136 -18.95 -34.30 26.75
N ILE A 137 -19.41 -35.30 26.00
CA ILE A 137 -19.07 -35.47 24.59
C ILE A 137 -19.56 -34.28 23.77
N ALA A 138 -20.80 -33.81 23.99
CA ALA A 138 -21.33 -32.65 23.29
C ALA A 138 -20.56 -31.35 23.61
N GLU A 139 -20.21 -31.14 24.88
CA GLU A 139 -19.35 -30.02 25.32
C GLU A 139 -17.97 -30.08 24.65
N ALA A 140 -17.32 -31.25 24.66
CA ALA A 140 -16.01 -31.45 24.05
C ALA A 140 -16.05 -31.27 22.53
N ASN A 141 -17.09 -31.77 21.84
CA ASN A 141 -17.27 -31.56 20.39
C ASN A 141 -17.48 -30.09 20.02
N LYS A 142 -18.17 -29.30 20.87
CA LYS A 142 -18.26 -27.85 20.68
C LYS A 142 -16.88 -27.18 20.81
N ALA A 143 -16.07 -27.61 21.77
CA ALA A 143 -14.70 -27.12 21.91
C ALA A 143 -13.82 -27.52 20.73
N VAL A 144 -13.95 -28.74 20.20
CA VAL A 144 -13.29 -29.16 18.95
C VAL A 144 -13.69 -28.25 17.80
N ALA A 145 -14.98 -28.01 17.58
CA ALA A 145 -15.45 -27.11 16.51
C ALA A 145 -14.98 -25.65 16.68
N ALA A 146 -14.77 -25.21 17.93
CA ALA A 146 -14.29 -23.86 18.23
C ALA A 146 -12.78 -23.69 18.04
N PHE A 147 -11.98 -24.67 18.48
CA PHE A 147 -10.52 -24.52 18.60
C PHE A 147 -9.71 -25.34 17.59
N CYS A 148 -10.26 -26.42 17.02
CA CYS A 148 -9.62 -27.25 16.01
C CYS A 148 -9.96 -26.78 14.59
N LYS A 149 -9.60 -25.54 14.26
CA LYS A 149 -9.76 -24.98 12.90
C LYS A 149 -8.46 -25.05 12.10
#